data_AF-A0A1A3SKN7-F1
#
_entry.id   AF-A0A1A3SKN7-F1
#
_cell.length_a   1.000
_cell.length_b   1.000
_cell.length_c   1.000
_cell.angle_alpha   90.00
_cell.angle_beta   90.00
_cell.angle_gamma   90.00
#
_symmetry.space_group_name_H-M   'P 1'
#
loop_
_entity.id
_entity.type
_entity.pdbx_description
1 polymer ?
#
loop_
_entity_poly.entity_id
_entity_poly.type
_entity_poly.pdbx_seq_one_letter_code
_entity_poly.pdbx_strand_id
1 'polypeptide(L)'
;MSDPVIKAEINRKIVSRDQVLAWEDSRIAVVARKLGASVPSGSLATRREVLLRSKLDLGPDEISNRLSRQTRLAEVIARAGAGVSHRRRISAINLSVKGGTAEQFVEAFETWSETSDELVLLRACPDHFVIRTCADGRQEVLERTGGSPLPSFFFIDYQNVSSLVTPAEPEFPHQIAGVATTSDGAAIGGVRHQFRDTSDGFRARLTVELPLPTLGRMVAGHRWHLACEFSNWIEAAFG
;
A
#
# COMPACT_ATOMS: atom_id res chain seq x y z
N MET A 1 16.04 2.27 20.63
CA MET A 1 16.81 2.82 19.49
C MET A 1 16.18 4.16 19.16
N SER A 2 16.86 5.08 18.47
CA SER A 2 16.20 6.32 18.01
C SER A 2 15.28 5.99 16.83
N ASP A 3 14.09 6.61 16.78
CA ASP A 3 13.15 6.45 15.67
C ASP A 3 13.81 6.66 14.30
N PRO A 4 13.42 5.90 13.26
CA PRO A 4 14.00 6.05 11.93
C PRO A 4 13.70 7.43 11.34
N VAL A 5 14.68 8.03 10.65
CA VAL A 5 14.46 9.29 9.92
C VAL A 5 14.17 8.97 8.46
N ILE A 6 12.95 9.28 8.02
CA ILE A 6 12.45 8.92 6.68
C ILE A 6 12.29 10.16 5.81
N LYS A 7 12.82 10.11 4.59
CA LYS A 7 12.58 11.11 3.54
C LYS A 7 12.01 10.44 2.31
N ALA A 8 10.84 10.92 1.85
CA ALA A 8 10.24 10.46 0.62
C ALA A 8 10.67 11.34 -0.56
N GLU A 9 10.85 10.73 -1.72
CA GLU A 9 11.04 11.43 -3.00
C GLU A 9 9.86 11.08 -3.92
N ILE A 10 8.98 12.04 -4.13
CA ILE A 10 7.82 11.92 -5.00
C ILE A 10 8.04 12.79 -6.23
N ASN A 11 8.10 12.19 -7.41
CA ASN A 11 8.30 12.91 -8.67
C ASN A 11 9.55 13.82 -8.65
N ARG A 12 10.68 13.29 -8.17
CA ARG A 12 11.96 14.01 -8.01
C ARG A 12 11.94 15.20 -7.04
N LYS A 13 10.90 15.30 -6.21
CA LYS A 13 10.79 16.30 -5.15
C LYS A 13 10.87 15.59 -3.81
N ILE A 14 11.73 16.10 -2.93
CA ILE A 14 11.78 15.64 -1.55
C ILE A 14 10.50 16.11 -0.85
N VAL A 15 9.85 15.16 -0.18
CA VAL A 15 8.65 15.34 0.62
C VAL A 15 9.00 15.00 2.06
N SER A 16 8.71 15.91 2.98
CA SER A 16 8.99 15.72 4.40
C SER A 16 8.00 14.74 5.03
N ARG A 17 8.39 14.18 6.18
CA ARG A 17 7.49 13.32 6.96
C ARG A 17 6.19 14.03 7.34
N ASP A 18 6.27 15.30 7.75
CA ASP A 18 5.09 16.11 8.08
C ASP A 18 4.12 16.27 6.91
N GLN A 19 4.62 16.39 5.68
CA GLN A 19 3.76 16.46 4.50
C GLN A 19 3.03 15.14 4.24
N VAL A 20 3.69 14.01 4.48
CA VAL A 20 3.07 12.68 4.39
C VAL A 20 2.01 12.51 5.49
N LEU A 21 2.31 12.93 6.72
CA LEU A 21 1.36 12.87 7.85
C LEU A 21 0.15 13.80 7.63
N ALA A 22 0.35 14.99 7.06
CA ALA A 22 -0.74 15.89 6.69
C ALA A 22 -1.61 15.29 5.57
N TRP A 23 -0.99 14.63 4.58
CA TRP A 23 -1.72 13.87 3.57
C TRP A 23 -2.54 12.77 4.22
N GLU A 24 -1.94 11.98 5.11
CA GLU A 24 -2.60 10.89 5.84
C GLU A 24 -3.83 11.40 6.61
N ASP A 25 -3.69 12.47 7.39
CA ASP A 25 -4.79 13.03 8.17
C ASP A 25 -5.98 13.44 7.29
N SER A 26 -5.70 13.98 6.10
CA SER A 26 -6.73 14.32 5.12
C SER A 26 -7.49 13.09 4.61
N ARG A 27 -6.83 11.92 4.53
CA ARG A 27 -7.43 10.67 4.07
C ARG A 27 -8.34 10.05 5.13
N ILE A 28 -8.02 10.19 6.41
CA ILE A 28 -8.79 9.62 7.52
C ILE A 28 -10.28 9.98 7.42
N ALA A 29 -10.60 11.27 7.22
CA ALA A 29 -11.99 11.72 7.12
C ALA A 29 -12.70 11.18 5.86
N VAL A 30 -11.97 10.96 4.77
CA VAL A 30 -12.53 10.41 3.52
C VAL A 30 -12.87 8.93 3.68
N VAL A 31 -12.01 8.18 4.37
CA VAL A 31 -12.20 6.75 4.64
C VAL A 31 -13.29 6.53 5.68
N ALA A 32 -13.28 7.28 6.78
CA ALA A 32 -14.30 7.19 7.83
C ALA A 32 -15.70 7.39 7.23
N ARG A 33 -15.88 8.45 6.44
CA ARG A 33 -17.15 8.74 5.74
C ARG A 33 -17.57 7.62 4.79
N LYS A 34 -16.61 6.97 4.13
CA LYS A 34 -16.86 5.84 3.23
C LYS A 34 -17.40 4.61 3.96
N LEU A 35 -16.92 4.38 5.18
CA LEU A 35 -17.34 3.28 6.04
C LEU A 35 -18.58 3.61 6.88
N GLY A 36 -19.06 4.86 6.87
CA GLY A 36 -20.10 5.32 7.77
C GLY A 36 -19.62 5.46 9.22
N ALA A 37 -18.30 5.54 9.44
CA ALA A 37 -17.69 5.74 10.74
C ALA A 37 -17.52 7.25 11.03
N SER A 38 -17.50 7.59 12.32
CA SER A 38 -17.21 8.95 12.79
C SER A 38 -15.81 8.98 13.40
N VAL A 39 -15.02 9.97 13.02
CA VAL A 39 -13.69 10.23 13.58
C VAL A 39 -13.70 11.59 14.27
N PRO A 40 -13.12 11.72 15.48
CA PRO A 40 -13.12 12.98 16.20
C PRO A 40 -12.22 14.02 15.51
N SER A 41 -12.44 15.30 15.85
CA SER A 41 -11.39 16.32 15.69
C SER A 41 -10.28 16.05 16.71
N GLY A 42 -9.03 16.35 16.37
CA GLY A 42 -7.91 16.13 17.30
C GLY A 42 -6.60 15.82 16.59
N SER A 43 -5.66 15.27 17.35
CA SER A 43 -4.36 14.85 16.81
C SER A 43 -4.51 13.71 15.79
N LEU A 44 -3.57 13.64 14.85
CA LEU A 44 -3.48 12.55 13.89
C LEU A 44 -3.44 11.19 14.58
N ALA A 45 -2.66 11.03 15.65
CA ALA A 45 -2.55 9.78 16.40
C ALA A 45 -3.93 9.31 16.92
N THR A 46 -4.70 10.19 17.55
CA THR A 46 -6.05 9.85 18.04
C THR A 46 -6.98 9.49 16.88
N ARG A 47 -6.94 10.25 15.79
CA ARG A 47 -7.80 10.03 14.62
C ARG A 47 -7.48 8.71 13.92
N ARG A 48 -6.20 8.36 13.81
CA ARG A 48 -5.70 7.09 13.25
C ARG A 48 -6.21 5.91 14.06
N GLU A 49 -6.05 5.95 15.39
CA GLU A 49 -6.49 4.84 16.26
C GLU A 49 -8.02 4.67 16.28
N VAL A 50 -8.79 5.76 16.25
CA VAL A 50 -10.26 5.67 16.17
C VAL A 50 -10.69 5.05 14.83
N LEU A 51 -10.08 5.46 13.71
CA LEU A 51 -10.38 4.87 12.41
C LEU A 51 -9.99 3.39 12.36
N LEU A 52 -8.81 3.03 12.90
CA LEU A 52 -8.35 1.64 12.96
C LEU A 52 -9.32 0.77 13.75
N ARG A 53 -9.69 1.19 14.97
CA ARG A 53 -10.69 0.48 15.78
C ARG A 53 -12.02 0.33 15.05
N SER A 54 -12.49 1.39 14.39
CA SER A 54 -13.72 1.33 13.60
C SER A 54 -13.65 0.29 12.48
N LYS A 55 -12.48 0.10 11.83
CA LYS A 55 -12.29 -0.94 10.81
C LYS A 55 -12.29 -2.34 11.44
N LEU A 56 -11.57 -2.52 12.55
CA LEU A 56 -11.49 -3.79 13.27
C LEU A 56 -12.85 -4.22 13.84
N ASP A 57 -13.63 -3.29 14.40
CA ASP A 57 -14.96 -3.54 14.96
C ASP A 57 -15.97 -3.94 13.87
N LEU A 58 -15.85 -3.38 12.66
CA LEU A 58 -16.65 -3.80 11.51
C LEU A 58 -16.22 -5.20 11.03
N GLY A 59 -14.92 -5.45 10.99
CA GLY A 59 -14.32 -6.65 10.44
C GLY A 59 -14.29 -6.68 8.91
N PRO A 60 -13.44 -7.53 8.32
CA PRO A 60 -13.19 -7.54 6.88
C PRO A 60 -14.43 -7.90 6.06
N ASP A 61 -15.25 -8.83 6.52
CA ASP A 61 -16.41 -9.31 5.76
C ASP A 61 -17.50 -8.24 5.65
N GLU A 62 -17.78 -7.50 6.71
CA GLU A 62 -18.75 -6.39 6.69
C GLU A 62 -18.25 -5.23 5.82
N ILE A 63 -16.96 -4.90 5.92
CA ILE A 63 -16.33 -3.87 5.07
C ILE A 63 -16.46 -4.27 3.58
N SER A 64 -16.11 -5.51 3.25
CA SER A 64 -16.24 -6.06 1.89
C SER A 64 -17.69 -6.04 1.42
N ASN A 65 -18.65 -6.39 2.28
CA ASN A 65 -20.08 -6.32 1.94
C ASN A 65 -20.53 -4.89 1.61
N ARG A 66 -20.17 -3.90 2.43
CA ARG A 66 -20.49 -2.47 2.20
C ARG A 66 -19.92 -1.94 0.89
N LEU A 67 -18.74 -2.40 0.51
CA LEU A 67 -18.02 -1.90 -0.66
C LEU A 67 -18.21 -2.76 -1.92
N SER A 68 -18.86 -3.92 -1.80
CA SER A 68 -19.01 -4.95 -2.84
C SER A 68 -19.46 -4.44 -4.21
N ARG A 69 -20.46 -3.54 -4.26
CA ARG A 69 -20.94 -2.99 -5.54
C ARG A 69 -19.87 -2.19 -6.27
N GLN A 70 -19.07 -1.46 -5.51
CA GLN A 70 -18.03 -0.59 -6.07
C GLN A 70 -16.78 -1.38 -6.42
N THR A 71 -16.39 -2.35 -5.60
CA THR A 71 -15.24 -3.21 -5.88
C THR A 71 -15.50 -4.08 -7.10
N ARG A 72 -16.71 -4.64 -7.27
CA ARG A 72 -17.09 -5.36 -8.51
C ARG A 72 -16.98 -4.48 -9.76
N LEU A 73 -17.41 -3.21 -9.66
CA LEU A 73 -17.27 -2.27 -10.78
C LEU A 73 -15.79 -1.94 -11.04
N ALA A 74 -14.99 -1.71 -10.00
CA ALA A 74 -13.57 -1.44 -10.11
C ALA A 74 -12.82 -2.62 -10.73
N GLU A 75 -13.17 -3.85 -10.36
CA GLU A 75 -12.61 -5.09 -10.90
C GLU A 75 -12.86 -5.21 -12.41
N VAL A 76 -14.09 -4.97 -12.86
CA VAL A 76 -14.43 -4.97 -14.30
C VAL A 76 -13.60 -3.94 -15.06
N ILE A 77 -13.46 -2.72 -14.51
CA ILE A 77 -12.65 -1.66 -15.12
C ILE A 77 -11.17 -2.04 -15.15
N ALA A 78 -10.64 -2.59 -14.05
CA ALA A 78 -9.24 -3.00 -13.95
C ALA A 78 -8.91 -4.11 -14.95
N ARG A 79 -9.78 -5.12 -15.06
CA ARG A 79 -9.64 -6.22 -16.02
C ARG A 79 -9.71 -5.72 -17.46
N ALA A 80 -10.71 -4.89 -17.79
CA ALA A 80 -10.80 -4.30 -19.12
C ALA A 80 -9.54 -3.48 -19.45
N GLY A 81 -9.07 -2.66 -18.50
CA GLY A 81 -7.87 -1.84 -18.67
C GLY A 81 -6.59 -2.65 -18.81
N ALA A 82 -6.46 -3.77 -18.10
CA ALA A 82 -5.32 -4.68 -18.20
C ALA A 82 -5.29 -5.40 -19.56
N GLY A 83 -6.47 -5.70 -20.13
CA GLY A 83 -6.60 -6.31 -21.46
C GLY A 83 -6.23 -5.37 -22.63
N VAL A 84 -6.15 -4.05 -22.41
CA VAL A 84 -5.81 -3.08 -23.47
C VAL A 84 -4.35 -3.18 -23.91
N SER A 85 -3.44 -3.47 -22.99
CA SER A 85 -2.00 -3.50 -23.29
C SER A 85 -1.22 -4.25 -22.22
N HIS A 86 -0.18 -4.96 -22.63
CA HIS A 86 0.84 -5.50 -21.71
C HIS A 86 1.72 -4.41 -21.09
N ARG A 87 1.71 -3.18 -21.64
CA ARG A 87 2.42 -2.05 -21.03
C ARG A 87 1.73 -1.63 -19.74
N ARG A 88 2.51 -1.21 -18.75
CA ARG A 88 2.01 -0.77 -17.45
C ARG A 88 2.21 0.73 -17.25
N ARG A 89 1.30 1.33 -16.49
CA ARG A 89 1.47 2.65 -15.92
C ARG A 89 2.20 2.50 -14.59
N ILE A 90 3.33 3.20 -14.44
CA ILE A 90 4.18 3.03 -13.26
C ILE A 90 3.92 4.13 -12.23
N SER A 91 3.55 3.72 -11.01
CA SER A 91 3.59 4.55 -9.82
C SER A 91 4.84 4.18 -9.01
N ALA A 92 5.79 5.11 -8.88
CA ALA A 92 7.00 4.86 -8.12
C ALA A 92 7.42 6.06 -7.28
N ILE A 93 8.03 5.76 -6.13
CA ILE A 93 8.69 6.70 -5.23
C ILE A 93 9.98 6.09 -4.70
N ASN A 94 10.87 6.92 -4.16
CA ASN A 94 12.00 6.46 -3.36
C ASN A 94 11.82 6.88 -1.91
N LEU A 95 12.25 6.05 -0.98
CA LEU A 95 12.47 6.43 0.42
C LEU A 95 13.96 6.34 0.74
N SER A 96 14.45 7.32 1.48
CA SER A 96 15.75 7.25 2.17
C SER A 96 15.48 7.17 3.67
N VAL A 97 15.98 6.12 4.31
CA VAL A 97 15.75 5.83 5.72
C VAL A 97 17.10 5.84 6.44
N LYS A 98 17.16 6.52 7.58
CA LYS A 98 18.27 6.40 8.53
C LYS A 98 17.81 5.59 9.73
N GLY A 99 18.58 4.56 10.10
CA GLY A 99 18.22 3.58 11.11
C GLY A 99 17.65 2.29 10.50
N GLY A 100 17.90 1.15 11.18
CA GLY A 100 17.52 -0.18 10.71
C GLY A 100 18.30 -0.65 9.47
N THR A 101 18.01 -1.87 9.02
CA THR A 101 18.50 -2.42 7.74
C THR A 101 17.32 -2.76 6.81
N ALA A 102 17.61 -2.86 5.51
CA ALA A 102 16.67 -3.32 4.50
C ALA A 102 16.13 -4.72 4.83
N GLU A 103 17.03 -5.65 5.19
CA GLU A 103 16.68 -7.03 5.56
C GLU A 103 15.68 -7.06 6.72
N GLN A 104 15.98 -6.36 7.81
CA GLN A 104 15.10 -6.31 8.99
C GLN A 104 13.70 -5.78 8.64
N PHE A 105 13.60 -4.77 7.77
CA PHE A 105 12.31 -4.26 7.34
C PHE A 105 11.53 -5.28 6.49
N VAL A 106 12.20 -5.95 5.55
CA VAL A 106 11.57 -6.97 4.71
C VAL A 106 11.09 -8.15 5.56
N GLU A 107 11.92 -8.67 6.47
CA GLU A 107 11.54 -9.74 7.40
C GLU A 107 10.35 -9.37 8.29
N ALA A 108 10.30 -8.13 8.78
CA ALA A 108 9.16 -7.64 9.55
C ALA A 108 7.87 -7.61 8.72
N PHE A 109 7.94 -7.11 7.47
CA PHE A 109 6.79 -7.10 6.56
C PHE A 109 6.31 -8.51 6.20
N GLU A 110 7.24 -9.41 5.92
CA GLU A 110 6.95 -10.83 5.65
C GLU A 110 6.26 -11.46 6.86
N THR A 111 6.77 -11.22 8.07
CA THR A 111 6.15 -11.72 9.31
C THR A 111 4.71 -11.21 9.48
N TRP A 112 4.46 -9.91 9.31
CA TRP A 112 3.09 -9.36 9.40
C TRP A 112 2.18 -9.93 8.33
N SER A 113 2.71 -10.18 7.12
CA SER A 113 1.95 -10.77 6.03
C SER A 113 1.62 -12.24 6.34
N GLU A 114 2.59 -13.06 6.73
CA GLU A 114 2.40 -14.48 7.05
C GLU A 114 1.45 -14.71 8.24
N THR A 115 1.60 -13.89 9.29
CA THR A 115 0.73 -13.97 10.47
C THR A 115 -0.61 -13.26 10.28
N SER A 116 -0.80 -12.59 9.13
CA SER A 116 -1.96 -11.75 8.84
C SER A 116 -2.23 -10.74 9.96
N ASP A 117 -1.19 -10.02 10.41
CA ASP A 117 -1.29 -8.96 11.42
C ASP A 117 -2.06 -7.75 10.88
N GLU A 118 -3.40 -7.88 10.89
CA GLU A 118 -4.31 -6.86 10.38
C GLU A 118 -4.13 -5.52 11.10
N LEU A 119 -3.69 -5.53 12.36
CA LEU A 119 -3.50 -4.32 13.14
C LEU A 119 -2.36 -3.48 12.55
N VAL A 120 -1.20 -4.08 12.29
CA VAL A 120 -0.07 -3.36 11.68
C VAL A 120 -0.36 -3.01 10.22
N LEU A 121 -0.92 -3.94 9.45
CA LEU A 121 -1.20 -3.75 8.01
C LEU A 121 -2.24 -2.64 7.76
N LEU A 122 -3.32 -2.58 8.56
CA LEU A 122 -4.36 -1.56 8.43
C LEU A 122 -3.96 -0.20 9.02
N ARG A 123 -3.12 -0.18 10.07
CA ARG A 123 -2.68 1.07 10.72
C ARG A 123 -1.81 1.92 9.79
N ALA A 124 -1.09 1.28 8.86
CA ALA A 124 -0.11 1.95 8.02
C ALA A 124 -0.69 2.96 7.02
N CYS A 125 -1.93 2.78 6.58
CA CYS A 125 -2.57 3.75 5.69
C CYS A 125 -4.09 3.81 5.92
N PRO A 126 -4.68 5.01 6.05
CA PRO A 126 -6.13 5.15 6.14
C PRO A 126 -6.84 4.49 4.97
N ASP A 127 -6.27 4.51 3.76
CA ASP A 127 -6.90 3.97 2.55
C ASP A 127 -6.94 2.42 2.52
N HIS A 128 -6.32 1.71 3.47
CA HIS A 128 -6.45 0.25 3.63
C HIS A 128 -7.77 -0.10 4.34
N PHE A 129 -8.67 -0.79 3.66
CA PHE A 129 -9.93 -1.23 4.26
C PHE A 129 -9.83 -2.65 4.79
N VAL A 130 -9.21 -3.55 4.01
CA VAL A 130 -8.91 -4.94 4.37
C VAL A 130 -7.52 -5.26 3.85
N ILE A 131 -6.68 -5.83 4.70
CA ILE A 131 -5.44 -6.49 4.31
C ILE A 131 -5.30 -7.71 5.21
N ARG A 132 -5.40 -8.90 4.62
CA ARG A 132 -5.22 -10.18 5.34
C ARG A 132 -4.63 -11.22 4.40
N THR A 133 -4.03 -12.25 4.96
CA THR A 133 -3.46 -13.34 4.16
C THR A 133 -4.40 -14.52 4.12
N CYS A 134 -4.74 -14.96 2.92
CA CYS A 134 -5.60 -16.10 2.67
C CYS A 134 -4.89 -17.42 3.00
N ALA A 135 -5.67 -18.50 3.17
CA ALA A 135 -5.13 -19.83 3.43
C ALA A 135 -4.23 -20.37 2.28
N ASP A 136 -4.38 -19.83 1.07
CA ASP A 136 -3.53 -20.14 -0.08
C ASP A 136 -2.25 -19.29 -0.17
N GLY A 137 -1.99 -18.46 0.86
CA GLY A 137 -0.80 -17.61 0.97
C GLY A 137 -0.88 -16.29 0.21
N ARG A 138 -1.93 -16.05 -0.58
CA ARG A 138 -2.12 -14.76 -1.25
C ARG A 138 -2.62 -13.70 -0.28
N GLN A 139 -2.16 -12.46 -0.44
CA GLN A 139 -2.67 -11.34 0.36
C GLN A 139 -3.93 -10.77 -0.29
N GLU A 140 -5.05 -10.81 0.42
CA GLU A 140 -6.30 -10.14 0.05
C GLU A 140 -6.19 -8.66 0.42
N VAL A 141 -6.42 -7.79 -0.56
CA VAL A 141 -6.33 -6.34 -0.39
C VAL A 141 -7.61 -5.68 -0.88
N LEU A 142 -8.27 -4.95 0.02
CA LEU A 142 -9.32 -3.98 -0.30
C LEU A 142 -8.82 -2.61 0.11
N GLU A 143 -8.60 -1.72 -0.85
CA GLU A 143 -8.02 -0.40 -0.59
C GLU A 143 -8.55 0.66 -1.54
N ARG A 144 -8.24 1.92 -1.25
CA ARG A 144 -8.34 2.98 -2.26
C ARG A 144 -6.98 3.25 -2.90
N THR A 145 -6.83 2.81 -4.14
CA THR A 145 -5.64 3.07 -4.95
C THR A 145 -5.57 4.53 -5.40
N GLY A 146 -4.76 5.34 -4.71
CA GLY A 146 -4.33 6.67 -5.17
C GLY A 146 -5.44 7.70 -5.38
N GLY A 147 -6.43 7.74 -4.49
CA GLY A 147 -7.56 8.68 -4.63
C GLY A 147 -8.58 8.27 -5.68
N SER A 148 -8.56 7.01 -6.15
CA SER A 148 -9.63 6.42 -6.94
C SER A 148 -11.02 6.69 -6.32
N PRO A 149 -12.04 7.04 -7.12
CA PRO A 149 -13.41 7.17 -6.60
C PRO A 149 -13.97 5.84 -6.08
N LEU A 150 -13.52 4.73 -6.68
CA LEU A 150 -13.92 3.36 -6.31
C LEU A 150 -12.77 2.67 -5.56
N PRO A 151 -13.04 1.98 -4.44
CA PRO A 151 -12.08 1.07 -3.85
C PRO A 151 -11.77 -0.09 -4.81
N SER A 152 -10.51 -0.49 -4.81
CA SER A 152 -10.01 -1.67 -5.52
C SER A 152 -10.11 -2.88 -4.59
N PHE A 153 -10.35 -4.05 -5.18
CA PHE A 153 -10.30 -5.33 -4.49
C PHE A 153 -9.49 -6.29 -5.35
N PHE A 154 -8.43 -6.87 -4.79
CA PHE A 154 -7.48 -7.71 -5.51
C PHE A 154 -6.70 -8.61 -4.56
N PHE A 155 -5.99 -9.58 -5.13
CA PHE A 155 -5.08 -10.46 -4.41
C PHE A 155 -3.66 -10.24 -4.90
N ILE A 156 -2.68 -10.18 -3.99
CA ILE A 156 -1.25 -10.21 -4.35
C ILE A 156 -0.70 -11.61 -4.09
N ASP A 157 -0.09 -12.18 -5.12
CA ASP A 157 0.71 -13.40 -5.01
C ASP A 157 2.20 -13.01 -5.02
N TYR A 158 2.84 -13.06 -3.85
CA TYR A 158 4.26 -12.73 -3.68
C TYR A 158 5.21 -13.83 -4.19
N GLN A 159 4.70 -15.02 -4.52
CA GLN A 159 5.49 -16.08 -5.16
C GLN A 159 5.47 -15.97 -6.69
N ASN A 160 4.58 -15.14 -7.24
CA ASN A 160 4.43 -14.93 -8.67
C ASN A 160 4.93 -13.55 -9.09
N VAL A 161 5.97 -13.54 -9.92
CA VAL A 161 6.52 -12.31 -10.55
C VAL A 161 6.42 -12.33 -12.08
N SER A 162 5.74 -13.33 -12.64
CA SER A 162 5.80 -13.67 -14.08
C SER A 162 5.31 -12.57 -15.02
N SER A 163 4.36 -11.73 -14.57
CA SER A 163 3.79 -10.65 -15.38
C SER A 163 4.29 -9.26 -15.03
N LEU A 164 5.28 -9.13 -14.14
CA LEU A 164 5.88 -7.86 -13.79
C LEU A 164 6.77 -7.35 -14.94
N VAL A 165 6.59 -6.09 -15.33
CA VAL A 165 7.41 -5.47 -16.40
C VAL A 165 8.56 -4.63 -15.85
N THR A 166 8.51 -4.28 -14.57
CA THR A 166 9.58 -3.57 -13.87
C THR A 166 10.67 -4.58 -13.52
N PRO A 167 11.93 -4.35 -13.96
CA PRO A 167 13.01 -5.26 -13.68
C PRO A 167 13.43 -5.20 -12.20
N ALA A 168 13.97 -6.32 -11.72
CA ALA A 168 14.78 -6.34 -10.51
C ALA A 168 16.09 -5.59 -10.76
N GLU A 169 16.46 -4.71 -9.85
CA GLU A 169 17.71 -3.95 -9.89
C GLU A 169 18.76 -4.72 -9.07
N PRO A 170 19.91 -5.13 -9.66
CA PRO A 170 20.91 -5.94 -8.95
C PRO A 170 21.47 -5.28 -7.67
N GLU A 171 21.45 -3.95 -7.59
CA GLU A 171 21.90 -3.21 -6.41
C GLU A 171 20.91 -3.25 -5.23
N PHE A 172 19.71 -3.80 -5.43
CA PHE A 172 18.66 -3.92 -4.41
C PHE A 172 18.37 -5.40 -4.11
N PRO A 173 19.15 -6.01 -3.18
CA PRO A 173 19.11 -7.45 -2.94
C PRO A 173 17.82 -7.95 -2.28
N HIS A 174 17.10 -7.10 -1.54
CA HIS A 174 15.84 -7.48 -0.89
C HIS A 174 14.64 -6.93 -1.65
N GLN A 175 13.55 -7.70 -1.76
CA GLN A 175 12.37 -7.29 -2.51
C GLN A 175 11.08 -7.78 -1.86
N ILE A 176 10.04 -6.97 -1.97
CA ILE A 176 8.65 -7.36 -1.80
C ILE A 176 8.00 -7.19 -3.17
N ALA A 177 7.81 -8.29 -3.88
CA ALA A 177 7.35 -8.30 -5.27
C ALA A 177 6.30 -9.36 -5.49
N GLY A 178 5.25 -9.03 -6.27
CA GLY A 178 4.15 -9.96 -6.51
C GLY A 178 3.19 -9.45 -7.56
N VAL A 179 2.49 -10.38 -8.21
CA VAL A 179 1.46 -10.08 -9.21
C VAL A 179 0.13 -9.81 -8.51
N ALA A 180 -0.52 -8.73 -8.91
CA ALA A 180 -1.87 -8.40 -8.45
C ALA A 180 -2.91 -9.01 -9.39
N THR A 181 -3.87 -9.75 -8.84
CA THR A 181 -4.90 -10.50 -9.56
C THR A 181 -6.31 -10.15 -9.09
N THR A 182 -7.28 -10.28 -9.98
CA THR A 182 -8.72 -10.25 -9.67
C THR A 182 -9.16 -11.55 -8.97
N SER A 183 -10.43 -11.60 -8.54
CA SER A 183 -10.99 -12.78 -7.88
C SER A 183 -11.00 -14.04 -8.76
N ASP A 184 -11.09 -13.87 -10.08
CA ASP A 184 -10.99 -14.93 -11.09
C ASP A 184 -9.55 -15.20 -11.57
N GLY A 185 -8.54 -14.57 -10.95
CA GLY A 185 -7.12 -14.82 -11.21
C GLY A 185 -6.50 -14.03 -12.36
N ALA A 186 -7.21 -13.09 -12.98
CA ALA A 186 -6.66 -12.28 -14.06
C ALA A 186 -5.63 -11.27 -13.54
N ALA A 187 -4.42 -11.26 -14.12
CA ALA A 187 -3.35 -10.34 -13.74
C ALA A 187 -3.66 -8.88 -14.16
N ILE A 188 -3.91 -8.03 -13.17
CA ILE A 188 -4.29 -6.62 -13.37
C ILE A 188 -3.14 -5.65 -13.09
N GLY A 189 -2.05 -6.12 -12.52
CA GLY A 189 -0.89 -5.30 -12.19
C GLY A 189 0.09 -6.06 -11.32
N GLY A 190 0.78 -5.35 -10.46
CA GLY A 190 1.64 -5.95 -9.45
C GLY A 190 2.52 -4.92 -8.77
N VAL A 191 3.35 -5.42 -7.86
CA VAL A 191 4.26 -4.60 -7.07
C VAL A 191 5.69 -5.12 -7.23
N ARG A 192 6.64 -4.20 -7.18
CA ARG A 192 8.07 -4.51 -7.01
C ARG A 192 8.70 -3.42 -6.14
N HIS A 193 8.66 -3.64 -4.84
CA HIS A 193 9.39 -2.83 -3.86
C HIS A 193 10.76 -3.44 -3.66
N GLN A 194 11.81 -2.62 -3.75
CA GLN A 194 13.19 -3.08 -3.74
C GLN A 194 13.98 -2.29 -2.71
N PHE A 195 14.82 -2.98 -1.95
CA PHE A 195 15.50 -2.42 -0.78
C PHE A 195 16.99 -2.73 -0.82
N ARG A 196 17.79 -1.77 -0.38
CA ARG A 196 19.23 -1.93 -0.21
C ARG A 196 19.75 -1.12 0.97
N ASP A 197 20.72 -1.68 1.66
CA ASP A 197 21.38 -0.96 2.75
C ASP A 197 22.20 0.24 2.26
N THR A 198 22.37 1.18 3.19
CA THR A 198 23.32 2.28 3.15
C THR A 198 24.18 2.24 4.40
N SER A 199 25.17 3.12 4.52
CA SER A 199 26.07 3.16 5.69
C SER A 199 25.37 3.43 7.03
N ASP A 200 24.17 4.02 7.00
CA ASP A 200 23.44 4.53 8.16
C ASP A 200 21.93 4.18 8.13
N GLY A 201 21.52 3.23 7.29
CA GLY A 201 20.12 2.84 7.12
C GLY A 201 19.91 2.09 5.81
N PHE A 202 18.86 2.44 5.06
CA PHE A 202 18.58 1.80 3.78
C PHE A 202 17.83 2.73 2.81
N ARG A 203 17.78 2.31 1.54
CA ARG A 203 16.94 2.91 0.49
C ARG A 203 15.87 1.93 0.06
N ALA A 204 14.66 2.46 -0.13
CA ALA A 204 13.56 1.74 -0.74
C ALA A 204 13.19 2.37 -2.08
N ARG A 205 13.06 1.56 -3.13
CA ARG A 205 12.42 1.93 -4.39
C ARG A 205 11.08 1.23 -4.46
N LEU A 206 10.01 1.97 -4.25
CA LEU A 206 8.67 1.43 -4.12
C LEU A 206 7.97 1.59 -5.47
N THR A 207 7.60 0.49 -6.12
CA THR A 207 7.00 0.52 -7.46
C THR A 207 5.72 -0.31 -7.52
N VAL A 208 4.68 0.28 -8.09
CA VAL A 208 3.42 -0.37 -8.42
C VAL A 208 3.14 -0.23 -9.92
N GLU A 209 2.77 -1.35 -10.53
CA GLU A 209 2.36 -1.49 -11.91
C GLU A 209 0.85 -1.48 -12.01
N LEU A 210 0.32 -0.46 -12.67
CA LEU A 210 -1.11 -0.28 -12.90
C LEU A 210 -1.43 -0.54 -14.38
N PRO A 211 -2.68 -0.88 -14.74
CA PRO A 211 -3.09 -0.91 -16.14
C PRO A 211 -2.75 0.41 -16.86
N LEU A 212 -2.29 0.35 -18.12
CA LEU A 212 -1.88 1.54 -18.88
C LEU A 212 -2.92 2.68 -18.90
N PRO A 213 -4.24 2.39 -19.02
CA PRO A 213 -5.27 3.43 -19.02
C PRO A 213 -5.45 4.17 -17.69
N THR A 214 -4.79 3.72 -16.61
CA THR A 214 -4.88 4.37 -15.30
C THR A 214 -4.51 5.85 -15.38
N LEU A 215 -5.40 6.70 -14.88
CA LEU A 215 -5.28 8.15 -15.00
C LEU A 215 -4.08 8.68 -14.21
N GLY A 216 -3.39 9.67 -14.77
CA GLY A 216 -2.20 10.26 -14.14
C GLY A 216 -2.44 10.81 -12.72
N ARG A 217 -3.66 11.32 -12.44
CA ARG A 217 -4.03 11.76 -11.08
C ARG A 217 -4.06 10.61 -10.07
N MET A 218 -4.45 9.40 -10.48
CA MET A 218 -4.48 8.22 -9.63
C MET A 218 -3.06 7.74 -9.36
N VAL A 219 -2.20 7.76 -10.38
CA VAL A 219 -0.76 7.49 -10.22
C VAL A 219 -0.14 8.48 -9.23
N ALA A 220 -0.42 9.78 -9.38
CA ALA A 220 0.08 10.80 -8.46
C ALA A 220 -0.41 10.59 -7.03
N GLY A 221 -1.70 10.26 -6.84
CA GLY A 221 -2.25 9.95 -5.53
C GLY A 221 -1.64 8.68 -4.92
N HIS A 222 -1.37 7.66 -5.74
CA HIS A 222 -0.82 6.40 -5.25
C HIS A 222 0.64 6.53 -4.81
N ARG A 223 1.40 7.50 -5.35
CA ARG A 223 2.72 7.86 -4.81
C ARG A 223 2.67 8.39 -3.38
N TRP A 224 1.63 9.15 -3.03
CA TRP A 224 1.42 9.59 -1.65
C TRP A 224 0.99 8.45 -0.73
N HIS A 225 0.15 7.55 -1.25
CA HIS A 225 -0.23 6.32 -0.57
C HIS A 225 1.02 5.48 -0.22
N LEU A 226 1.90 5.22 -1.21
CA LEU A 226 3.17 4.52 -1.00
C LEU A 226 4.05 5.20 0.06
N ALA A 227 4.12 6.53 0.04
CA ALA A 227 4.92 7.27 1.02
C ALA A 227 4.33 7.14 2.43
N CYS A 228 3.00 7.12 2.56
CA CYS A 228 2.31 6.95 3.83
C CYS A 228 2.51 5.55 4.39
N GLU A 229 2.12 4.52 3.63
CA GLU A 229 2.09 3.13 4.11
C GLU A 229 3.49 2.64 4.49
N PHE A 230 4.48 2.82 3.62
CA PHE A 230 5.82 2.32 3.89
C PHE A 230 6.51 3.14 4.98
N SER A 231 6.27 4.45 5.09
CA SER A 231 6.85 5.21 6.21
C SER A 231 6.29 4.73 7.56
N ASN A 232 4.98 4.49 7.63
CA ASN A 232 4.34 3.98 8.85
C ASN A 232 4.77 2.53 9.17
N TRP A 233 4.92 1.66 8.16
CA TRP A 233 5.45 0.30 8.37
C TRP A 233 6.92 0.31 8.80
N ILE A 234 7.75 1.18 8.23
CA ILE A 234 9.15 1.32 8.64
C ILE A 234 9.24 1.79 10.09
N GLU A 235 8.44 2.79 10.48
CA GLU A 235 8.34 3.21 11.89
C GLU A 235 7.86 2.06 12.79
N ALA A 236 6.91 1.23 12.36
CA ALA A 236 6.45 0.07 13.13
C ALA A 236 7.51 -1.03 13.27
N ALA A 237 8.43 -1.17 12.29
CA ALA A 237 9.51 -2.17 12.34
C ALA A 237 10.64 -1.79 13.30
N PHE A 238 10.87 -0.48 13.52
CA PHE A 238 12.06 0.02 14.23
C PHE A 238 11.77 0.91 15.44
N GLY A 239 10.52 1.32 15.64
CA GLY A 239 10.04 2.14 16.75
C GLY A 239 9.55 1.35 17.96
#